data_AF-A0A1V5IE47-F1
#
_entry.id   AF-A0A1V5IE47-F1
#
_cell.length_a   1.000
_cell.length_b   1.000
_cell.length_c   1.000
_cell.angle_alpha   90.00
_cell.angle_beta   90.00
_cell.angle_gamma   90.00
#
_symmetry.space_group_name_H-M   'P 1'
#
loop_
_entity.id
_entity.type
_entity.pdbx_description
1 polymer ?
#
loop_
_entity_poly.entity_id
_entity_poly.type
_entity_poly.pdbx_seq_one_letter_code
_entity_poly.pdbx_strand_id
1 'polypeptide(L)'
;MWFKGGHMKKYLLLVFAVCLVATLALAADTTYTTKFYVQQGGDRAVVADGGSLDVESGGEIDVESGASLKLAGTAVTSTATELNKLAGISGDVITTTNTKTMTNKTLTSPVINTPSVVQSVAFHNYGASSADWILSATEQKAVLLWVTNAGATSDIIAPEEARMFFVYNNSGQSVTIKKSGGTGITVADARVAGVIYASGDYVRLTPDGAF
;
A
#
# COMPACT_ATOMS: atom_id res chain seq x y z
N MET A 1 -46.47 -82.23 43.14
CA MET A 1 -45.91 -81.13 42.31
C MET A 1 -45.74 -79.92 43.22
N TRP A 2 -44.54 -79.62 43.76
CA TRP A 2 -43.51 -78.73 43.16
C TRP A 2 -44.17 -77.45 42.59
N PHE A 3 -43.97 -76.22 43.10
CA PHE A 3 -42.83 -75.57 43.77
C PHE A 3 -43.27 -74.63 44.92
N LYS A 4 -42.42 -74.50 45.95
CA LYS A 4 -42.51 -73.52 47.06
C LYS A 4 -42.41 -72.07 46.53
N GLY A 5 -43.51 -71.32 46.58
CA GLY A 5 -43.66 -69.94 46.10
C GLY A 5 -42.93 -68.84 46.88
N GLY A 6 -41.96 -69.18 47.74
CA GLY A 6 -41.23 -68.21 48.57
C GLY A 6 -39.93 -67.66 47.96
N HIS A 7 -39.37 -68.32 46.94
CA HIS A 7 -38.06 -67.98 46.40
C HIS A 7 -38.09 -67.09 45.15
N MET A 8 -39.07 -67.21 44.25
CA MET A 8 -39.13 -66.39 43.02
C MET A 8 -39.28 -64.88 43.28
N LYS A 9 -40.00 -64.47 44.32
CA LYS A 9 -40.20 -63.03 44.63
C LYS A 9 -38.91 -62.32 45.07
N LYS A 10 -37.98 -63.02 45.73
CA LYS A 10 -36.73 -62.43 46.22
C LYS A 10 -35.70 -62.26 45.10
N TYR A 11 -35.62 -63.23 44.19
CA TYR A 11 -34.74 -63.13 43.01
C TYR A 11 -35.30 -62.17 41.96
N LEU A 12 -36.62 -62.09 41.79
CA LEU A 12 -37.23 -61.10 40.89
C LEU A 12 -37.00 -59.67 41.40
N LEU A 13 -37.07 -59.45 42.72
CA LEU A 13 -36.78 -58.14 43.32
C LEU A 13 -35.28 -57.78 43.25
N LEU A 14 -34.38 -58.77 43.38
CA LEU A 14 -32.94 -58.56 43.25
C LEU A 14 -32.52 -58.30 41.81
N VAL A 15 -33.14 -58.99 40.83
CA VAL A 15 -32.92 -58.74 39.39
C VAL A 15 -33.47 -57.38 38.99
N PHE A 16 -34.63 -56.96 39.52
CA PHE A 16 -35.13 -55.59 39.32
C PHE A 16 -34.24 -54.54 39.98
N ALA A 17 -33.71 -54.78 41.18
CA ALA A 17 -32.80 -53.84 41.86
C ALA A 17 -31.43 -53.75 41.17
N VAL A 18 -30.88 -54.86 40.67
CA VAL A 18 -29.61 -54.88 39.92
C VAL A 18 -29.79 -54.26 38.52
N CYS A 19 -30.93 -54.45 37.87
CA CYS A 19 -31.25 -53.74 36.62
C CYS A 19 -31.51 -52.24 36.84
N LEU A 20 -32.06 -51.84 37.99
CA LEU A 20 -32.30 -50.42 38.32
C LEU A 20 -31.02 -49.66 38.69
N VAL A 21 -29.99 -50.35 39.20
CA VAL A 21 -28.72 -49.73 39.62
C VAL A 21 -27.66 -49.71 38.51
N ALA A 22 -27.77 -50.55 37.48
CA ALA A 22 -26.82 -50.57 36.34
C ALA A 22 -27.06 -49.48 35.28
N THR A 23 -28.06 -48.62 35.44
CA THR A 23 -28.32 -47.48 34.55
C THR A 23 -28.69 -46.22 35.34
N LEU A 24 -27.92 -45.89 36.38
CA LEU A 24 -27.87 -44.50 36.83
C LEU A 24 -27.15 -43.70 35.74
N ALA A 25 -27.91 -43.25 34.76
CA ALA A 25 -27.46 -42.31 33.77
C ALA A 25 -27.06 -41.00 34.47
N LEU A 26 -25.76 -40.74 34.58
CA LEU A 26 -25.26 -39.39 34.31
C LEU A 26 -24.79 -39.37 32.86
N ALA A 27 -25.70 -39.64 31.93
CA ALA A 27 -25.63 -38.88 30.70
C ALA A 27 -25.94 -37.45 31.15
N ALA A 28 -24.90 -36.63 31.29
CA ALA A 28 -25.11 -35.19 31.30
C ALA A 28 -26.05 -34.89 30.13
N ASP A 29 -27.15 -34.19 30.39
CA ASP A 29 -28.17 -33.91 29.40
C ASP A 29 -27.51 -33.22 28.18
N THR A 30 -27.33 -33.97 27.10
CA THR A 30 -26.74 -33.48 25.85
C THR A 30 -27.73 -32.66 25.04
N THR A 31 -28.97 -32.53 25.52
CA THR A 31 -30.09 -31.87 24.85
C THR A 31 -30.19 -30.37 25.18
N TYR A 32 -29.38 -29.88 26.12
CA TYR A 32 -29.43 -28.49 26.59
C TYR A 32 -28.87 -27.43 25.66
N THR A 33 -28.56 -27.66 24.40
CA THR A 33 -27.76 -26.63 23.72
C THR A 33 -28.64 -25.66 22.96
N THR A 34 -29.19 -24.69 23.70
CA THR A 34 -29.32 -23.36 23.12
C THR A 34 -27.98 -23.07 22.43
N LYS A 35 -28.02 -22.67 21.15
CA LYS A 35 -26.78 -22.38 20.40
C LYS A 35 -25.93 -21.30 21.07
N PHE A 36 -26.50 -20.59 22.05
CA PHE A 36 -25.79 -19.83 23.06
C PHE A 36 -25.87 -20.53 24.43
N TYR A 37 -24.75 -21.02 24.97
CA TYR A 37 -24.70 -21.74 26.24
C TYR A 37 -23.48 -21.34 27.08
N VAL A 38 -23.53 -21.54 28.40
CA VAL A 38 -22.37 -21.44 29.27
C VAL A 38 -21.73 -22.82 29.40
N GLN A 39 -20.41 -22.92 29.20
CA GLN A 39 -19.68 -24.19 29.33
C GLN A 39 -19.78 -24.74 30.76
N GLN A 40 -19.69 -26.06 30.88
CA GLN A 40 -19.60 -26.73 32.19
C GLN A 40 -18.41 -26.15 32.97
N GLY A 41 -18.67 -25.67 34.18
CA GLY A 41 -17.69 -24.95 35.01
C GLY A 41 -17.90 -23.43 35.07
N GLY A 42 -18.67 -22.84 34.14
CA GLY A 42 -19.05 -21.42 34.20
C GLY A 42 -18.06 -20.44 33.55
N ASP A 43 -16.90 -20.91 33.09
CA ASP A 43 -15.79 -20.05 32.65
C ASP A 43 -16.05 -19.29 31.34
N ARG A 44 -16.95 -19.80 30.49
CA ARG A 44 -17.19 -19.25 29.15
C ARG A 44 -18.64 -19.34 28.72
N ALA A 45 -19.19 -18.22 28.23
CA ALA A 45 -20.34 -18.26 27.33
C ALA A 45 -19.87 -18.55 25.90
N VAL A 46 -20.61 -19.37 25.17
CA VAL A 46 -20.28 -19.87 23.83
C VAL A 46 -21.48 -19.73 22.93
N VAL A 47 -21.24 -19.14 21.76
CA VAL A 47 -22.11 -19.32 20.60
C VAL A 47 -21.54 -20.48 19.78
N ALA A 48 -22.25 -21.60 19.71
CA ALA A 48 -21.88 -22.80 18.95
C ALA A 48 -22.04 -22.60 17.45
N ASP A 49 -21.54 -23.55 16.66
CA ASP A 49 -21.69 -23.54 15.21
C ASP A 49 -23.15 -23.39 14.76
N GLY A 50 -23.36 -22.47 13.82
CA GLY A 50 -24.67 -22.04 13.34
C GLY A 50 -25.47 -21.16 14.30
N GLY A 51 -24.92 -20.76 15.45
CA GLY A 51 -25.52 -19.80 16.36
C GLY A 51 -25.11 -18.35 16.06
N SER A 52 -25.90 -17.40 16.54
CA SER A 52 -25.57 -15.97 16.55
C SER A 52 -25.76 -15.38 17.95
N LEU A 53 -25.12 -14.24 18.18
CA LEU A 53 -25.43 -13.34 19.30
C LEU A 53 -25.87 -12.02 18.69
N ASP A 54 -27.13 -11.67 18.89
CA ASP A 54 -27.67 -10.39 18.46
C ASP A 54 -27.69 -9.45 19.68
N VAL A 55 -27.22 -8.22 19.46
CA VAL A 55 -27.37 -7.12 20.42
C VAL A 55 -28.40 -6.17 19.84
N GLU A 56 -29.57 -6.15 20.47
CA GLU A 56 -30.70 -5.35 19.99
C GLU A 56 -30.45 -3.84 20.17
N SER A 57 -31.33 -3.03 19.58
CA SER A 57 -31.21 -1.57 19.62
C SER A 57 -31.14 -1.05 21.06
N GLY A 58 -30.09 -0.29 21.35
CA GLY A 58 -29.82 0.26 22.69
C GLY A 58 -29.02 -0.67 23.61
N GLY A 59 -28.71 -1.90 23.17
CA GLY A 59 -27.73 -2.76 23.84
C GLY A 59 -26.30 -2.36 23.49
N GLU A 60 -25.38 -2.60 24.42
CA GLU A 60 -23.96 -2.31 24.27
C GLU A 60 -23.13 -3.58 24.51
N ILE A 61 -22.03 -3.69 23.78
CA ILE A 61 -20.96 -4.63 24.11
C ILE A 61 -19.82 -3.81 24.69
N ASP A 62 -19.72 -3.82 26.02
CA ASP A 62 -18.61 -3.21 26.71
C ASP A 62 -17.50 -4.24 26.98
N VAL A 63 -16.27 -3.85 26.70
CA VAL A 63 -15.07 -4.66 26.93
C VAL A 63 -14.18 -3.89 27.89
N GLU A 64 -14.22 -4.30 29.15
CA GLU A 64 -13.55 -3.64 30.25
C GLU A 64 -12.02 -3.57 30.11
N SER A 65 -11.42 -2.62 30.83
CA SER A 65 -9.96 -2.45 30.85
C SER A 65 -9.23 -3.74 31.22
N GLY A 66 -8.28 -4.15 30.38
CA GLY A 66 -7.48 -5.38 30.54
C GLY A 66 -8.02 -6.58 29.76
N ALA A 67 -9.25 -6.51 29.24
CA ALA A 67 -9.75 -7.46 28.26
C ALA A 67 -9.40 -7.03 26.82
N SER A 68 -9.56 -7.95 25.87
CA SER A 68 -9.33 -7.67 24.44
C SER A 68 -10.48 -8.19 23.60
N LEU A 69 -10.97 -7.36 22.67
CA LEU A 69 -11.78 -7.85 21.56
C LEU A 69 -10.85 -8.55 20.56
N LYS A 70 -11.17 -9.79 20.20
CA LYS A 70 -10.41 -10.57 19.21
C LYS A 70 -11.29 -10.93 18.03
N LEU A 71 -10.75 -10.79 16.82
CA LEU A 71 -11.38 -11.21 15.56
C LEU A 71 -10.49 -12.28 14.93
N ALA A 72 -11.06 -13.46 14.67
CA ALA A 72 -10.30 -14.62 14.21
C ALA A 72 -9.03 -14.90 15.05
N GLY A 73 -9.13 -14.74 16.37
CA GLY A 73 -8.03 -14.96 17.32
C GLY A 73 -7.01 -13.81 17.43
N THR A 74 -7.09 -12.80 16.57
CA THR A 74 -6.20 -11.62 16.60
C THR A 74 -6.83 -10.51 17.42
N ALA A 75 -6.10 -9.95 18.39
CA ALA A 75 -6.57 -8.81 19.16
C ALA A 75 -6.70 -7.56 18.30
N VAL A 76 -7.81 -6.85 18.43
CA VAL A 76 -7.97 -5.51 17.88
C VAL A 76 -7.25 -4.55 18.82
N THR A 77 -6.13 -3.97 18.36
CA THR A 77 -5.27 -3.09 19.17
C THR A 77 -5.53 -1.61 18.93
N SER A 78 -6.26 -1.27 17.88
CA SER A 78 -6.69 0.10 17.61
C SER A 78 -7.61 0.60 18.71
N THR A 79 -7.43 1.85 19.11
CA THR A 79 -8.32 2.54 20.03
C THR A 79 -9.73 2.67 19.43
N ALA A 80 -10.76 2.82 20.27
CA ALA A 80 -12.11 3.09 19.79
C ALA A 80 -12.18 4.31 18.85
N THR A 81 -11.37 5.35 19.12
CA THR A 81 -11.27 6.53 18.25
C THR A 81 -10.74 6.19 16.87
N GLU A 82 -9.74 5.31 16.76
CA GLU A 82 -9.20 4.88 15.47
C GLU A 82 -10.18 3.99 14.70
N LEU A 83 -10.88 3.09 15.40
CA LEU A 83 -11.92 2.24 14.79
C LEU A 83 -13.10 3.09 14.28
N ASN A 84 -13.53 4.10 15.04
CA ASN A 84 -14.62 4.98 14.62
C ASN A 84 -14.28 5.81 13.38
N LYS A 85 -12.99 6.09 13.11
CA LYS A 85 -12.57 6.74 11.84
C LYS A 85 -12.74 5.84 10.63
N LEU A 86 -12.76 4.51 10.81
CA LEU A 86 -12.97 3.56 9.72
C LEU A 86 -14.45 3.44 9.34
N ALA A 87 -15.36 3.85 10.21
CA ALA A 87 -16.79 3.84 9.94
C ALA A 87 -17.11 4.76 8.74
N GLY A 88 -17.72 4.20 7.70
CA GLY A 88 -18.12 4.95 6.50
C GLY A 88 -17.07 5.07 5.40
N ILE A 89 -15.89 4.45 5.54
CA ILE A 89 -14.94 4.36 4.43
C ILE A 89 -15.44 3.31 3.42
N SER A 90 -15.78 3.77 2.21
CA SER A 90 -16.25 2.90 1.10
C SER A 90 -15.18 2.62 0.04
N GLY A 91 -13.91 3.03 0.28
CA GLY A 91 -12.80 2.88 -0.67
C GLY A 91 -11.47 2.60 0.02
N ASP A 92 -10.37 2.71 -0.73
CA ASP A 92 -9.04 2.37 -0.22
C ASP A 92 -8.56 3.33 0.88
N VAL A 93 -8.09 2.75 1.98
CA VAL A 93 -7.39 3.48 3.05
C VAL A 93 -5.90 3.51 2.75
N ILE A 94 -5.32 4.71 2.74
CA ILE A 94 -3.89 4.90 2.52
C ILE A 94 -3.20 5.11 3.86
N THR A 95 -2.34 4.15 4.22
CA THR A 95 -1.58 4.16 5.48
C THR A 95 -0.21 4.82 5.32
N THR A 96 0.39 5.24 6.44
CA THR A 96 1.48 6.23 6.50
C THR A 96 2.89 5.68 6.30
N THR A 97 3.12 4.36 6.35
CA THR A 97 4.47 3.81 6.54
C THR A 97 5.14 3.23 5.30
N ASN A 98 4.52 3.28 4.12
CA ASN A 98 5.07 2.67 2.90
C ASN A 98 4.80 3.54 1.67
N THR A 99 5.55 3.31 0.58
CA THR A 99 5.22 3.88 -0.73
C THR A 99 3.85 3.42 -1.18
N LYS A 100 3.06 4.34 -1.74
CA LYS A 100 1.69 4.09 -2.20
C LYS A 100 1.53 4.61 -3.62
N THR A 101 0.97 3.77 -4.49
CA THR A 101 0.57 4.17 -5.84
C THR A 101 -0.93 4.47 -5.82
N MET A 102 -1.29 5.72 -6.10
CA MET A 102 -2.69 6.16 -6.20
C MET A 102 -3.05 6.32 -7.67
N THR A 103 -3.88 5.43 -8.21
CA THR A 103 -4.31 5.49 -9.62
C THR A 103 -5.68 6.16 -9.74
N ASN A 104 -5.90 6.94 -10.80
CA ASN A 104 -7.19 7.56 -11.12
C ASN A 104 -7.81 8.42 -10.01
N LYS A 105 -7.00 9.16 -9.23
CA LYS A 105 -7.51 10.08 -8.19
C LYS A 105 -7.48 11.54 -8.67
N THR A 106 -8.54 12.28 -8.34
CA THR A 106 -8.59 13.74 -8.51
C THR A 106 -8.08 14.41 -7.22
N LEU A 107 -7.05 15.24 -7.33
CA LEU A 107 -6.48 16.01 -6.22
C LEU A 107 -6.82 17.50 -6.41
N THR A 108 -7.84 17.99 -5.72
CA THR A 108 -8.36 19.36 -5.96
C THR A 108 -7.54 20.45 -5.27
N SER A 109 -6.79 20.14 -4.21
CA SER A 109 -5.88 21.08 -3.53
C SER A 109 -4.87 20.32 -2.64
N PRO A 110 -4.02 19.46 -3.22
CA PRO A 110 -3.05 18.73 -2.42
C PRO A 110 -2.00 19.70 -1.86
N VAL A 111 -1.71 19.59 -0.56
CA VAL A 111 -0.52 20.20 0.04
C VAL A 111 0.61 19.17 -0.04
N ILE A 112 1.72 19.54 -0.68
CA ILE A 112 2.90 18.69 -0.81
C ILE A 112 4.08 19.43 -0.17
N ASN A 113 4.46 19.03 1.04
CA ASN A 113 5.42 19.78 1.88
C ASN A 113 6.86 19.70 1.34
N THR A 114 7.27 18.55 0.81
CA THR A 114 8.63 18.29 0.36
C THR A 114 8.62 17.42 -0.91
N PRO A 115 8.12 17.94 -2.04
CA PRO A 115 8.14 17.17 -3.28
C PRO A 115 9.60 16.93 -3.67
N SER A 116 10.00 15.66 -3.77
CA SER A 116 11.20 15.30 -4.53
C SER A 116 10.82 15.30 -6.00
N VAL A 117 10.84 16.49 -6.60
CA VAL A 117 10.85 16.58 -8.05
C VAL A 117 12.28 16.23 -8.45
N VAL A 118 12.46 15.11 -9.16
CA VAL A 118 13.73 14.85 -9.83
C VAL A 118 13.85 15.90 -10.94
N GLN A 119 14.29 17.11 -10.58
CA GLN A 119 14.69 18.14 -11.52
C GLN A 119 16.02 17.66 -12.09
N SER A 120 15.94 16.87 -13.15
CA SER A 120 17.12 16.26 -13.72
C SER A 120 17.94 17.36 -14.39
N VAL A 121 19.11 17.65 -13.83
CA VAL A 121 20.20 18.27 -14.58
C VAL A 121 20.95 17.12 -15.22
N ALA A 122 21.14 17.17 -16.52
CA ALA A 122 22.09 16.30 -17.19
C ALA A 122 23.42 17.06 -17.28
N PHE A 123 24.47 16.50 -16.70
CA PHE A 123 25.80 17.10 -16.72
C PHE A 123 26.71 16.31 -17.66
N HIS A 124 27.39 17.03 -18.55
CA HIS A 124 28.38 16.46 -19.44
C HIS A 124 29.70 17.21 -19.35
N ASN A 125 30.78 16.43 -19.28
CA ASN A 125 32.14 16.93 -19.36
C ASN A 125 32.77 16.33 -20.62
N TYR A 126 33.08 17.19 -21.59
CA TYR A 126 33.69 16.77 -22.85
C TYR A 126 35.16 16.37 -22.70
N GLY A 127 35.80 16.60 -21.55
CA GLY A 127 37.16 16.13 -21.26
C GLY A 127 38.23 16.70 -22.19
N ALA A 128 38.05 17.94 -22.64
CA ALA A 128 38.82 18.60 -23.69
C ALA A 128 38.78 17.90 -25.07
N SER A 129 37.76 17.08 -25.33
CA SER A 129 37.46 16.48 -26.63
C SER A 129 36.35 17.25 -27.36
N SER A 130 36.04 16.86 -28.60
CA SER A 130 35.00 17.46 -29.45
C SER A 130 34.01 16.44 -30.02
N ALA A 131 33.59 15.47 -29.19
CA ALA A 131 32.63 14.46 -29.60
C ALA A 131 31.19 14.89 -29.29
N ASP A 132 30.23 14.45 -30.10
CA ASP A 132 28.81 14.72 -29.85
C ASP A 132 28.33 14.05 -28.55
N TRP A 133 27.63 14.81 -27.70
CA TRP A 133 26.93 14.24 -26.55
C TRP A 133 25.53 13.82 -26.95
N ILE A 134 25.33 12.52 -27.12
CA ILE A 134 24.02 11.94 -27.41
C ILE A 134 23.27 11.69 -26.09
N LEU A 135 22.13 12.37 -25.90
CA LEU A 135 21.36 12.26 -24.66
C LEU A 135 20.74 10.86 -24.49
N SER A 136 21.03 10.20 -23.38
CA SER A 136 20.37 8.96 -22.97
C SER A 136 18.90 9.17 -22.58
N ALA A 137 18.09 8.11 -22.53
CA ALA A 137 16.68 8.18 -22.14
C ALA A 137 16.43 8.81 -20.74
N THR A 138 17.44 8.76 -19.86
CA THR A 138 17.38 9.43 -18.55
C THR A 138 17.70 10.92 -18.68
N GLU A 139 18.74 11.28 -19.43
CA GLU A 139 19.15 12.67 -19.64
C GLU A 139 18.12 13.44 -20.47
N GLN A 140 17.37 12.78 -21.35
CA GLN A 140 16.24 13.38 -22.08
C GLN A 140 15.08 13.85 -21.18
N LYS A 141 15.04 13.41 -19.92
CA LYS A 141 14.08 13.89 -18.91
C LYS A 141 14.59 15.13 -18.17
N ALA A 142 15.82 15.56 -18.45
CA ALA A 142 16.37 16.79 -17.91
C ALA A 142 15.70 18.03 -18.49
N VAL A 143 15.63 19.07 -17.66
CA VAL A 143 15.25 20.42 -18.11
C VAL A 143 16.50 21.27 -18.31
N LEU A 144 17.59 20.97 -17.60
CA LEU A 144 18.87 21.67 -17.73
C LEU A 144 19.93 20.71 -18.26
N LEU A 145 20.59 21.12 -19.34
CA LEU A 145 21.75 20.44 -19.90
C LEU A 145 22.98 21.30 -19.62
N TRP A 146 23.84 20.82 -18.73
CA TRP A 146 25.06 21.52 -18.33
C TRP A 146 26.26 20.87 -19.01
N VAL A 147 26.99 21.64 -19.82
CA VAL A 147 28.20 21.17 -20.50
C VAL A 147 29.47 21.90 -20.04
N THR A 148 30.59 21.18 -19.97
CA THR A 148 31.90 21.70 -19.55
C THR A 148 33.08 21.13 -20.36
N ASN A 149 34.21 21.83 -20.35
CA ASN A 149 35.51 21.42 -20.89
C ASN A 149 35.50 20.85 -22.32
N ALA A 150 34.94 21.56 -23.29
CA ALA A 150 35.01 21.18 -24.70
C ALA A 150 36.38 21.57 -25.28
N GLY A 151 36.97 20.68 -26.07
CA GLY A 151 38.24 20.92 -26.78
C GLY A 151 38.07 21.76 -28.05
N ALA A 152 36.87 21.70 -28.65
CA ALA A 152 36.43 22.52 -29.77
C ALA A 152 34.90 22.62 -29.74
N THR A 153 34.31 23.27 -30.73
CA THR A 153 32.84 23.28 -30.90
C THR A 153 32.30 21.85 -30.91
N SER A 154 31.26 21.59 -30.13
CA SER A 154 30.68 20.25 -29.93
C SER A 154 29.17 20.31 -29.99
N ASP A 155 28.54 19.18 -30.31
CA ASP A 155 27.09 19.10 -30.41
C ASP A 155 26.48 18.38 -29.19
N ILE A 156 25.24 18.73 -28.89
CA ILE A 156 24.31 17.98 -28.05
C ILE A 156 23.25 17.40 -28.98
N ILE A 157 23.18 16.07 -29.07
CA ILE A 157 22.19 15.37 -29.88
C ILE A 157 21.00 15.02 -28.98
N ALA A 158 19.95 15.82 -29.12
CA ALA A 158 18.75 15.78 -28.31
C ALA A 158 17.56 15.15 -29.09
N PRO A 159 16.51 14.65 -28.39
CA PRO A 159 15.47 13.84 -29.02
C PRO A 159 14.55 14.65 -29.92
N GLU A 160 13.88 13.98 -30.86
CA GLU A 160 12.89 14.57 -31.76
C GLU A 160 11.49 14.62 -31.13
N GLU A 161 11.43 15.11 -29.89
CA GLU A 161 10.21 15.22 -29.09
C GLU A 161 10.05 16.66 -28.62
N ALA A 162 8.82 17.17 -28.50
CA ALA A 162 8.50 18.53 -28.05
C ALA A 162 8.90 18.76 -26.58
N ARG A 163 10.21 18.82 -26.32
CA ARG A 163 10.86 19.00 -25.04
C ARG A 163 11.58 20.33 -25.03
N MET A 164 11.46 21.02 -23.90
CA MET A 164 12.24 22.21 -23.62
C MET A 164 13.52 21.82 -22.87
N PHE A 165 14.63 22.41 -23.29
CA PHE A 165 15.89 22.36 -22.56
C PHE A 165 16.42 23.77 -22.34
N PHE A 166 17.00 24.00 -21.18
CA PHE A 166 17.96 25.07 -20.96
C PHE A 166 19.35 24.48 -21.18
N VAL A 167 20.09 25.00 -22.16
CA VAL A 167 21.48 24.64 -22.39
C VAL A 167 22.34 25.63 -21.62
N TYR A 168 23.03 25.16 -20.60
CA TYR A 168 24.01 25.90 -19.82
C TYR A 168 25.41 25.56 -20.34
N ASN A 169 25.97 26.46 -21.15
CA ASN A 169 27.25 26.23 -21.77
C ASN A 169 28.38 26.93 -21.02
N ASN A 170 29.13 26.17 -20.23
CA ASN A 170 30.39 26.59 -19.58
C ASN A 170 31.54 25.71 -20.06
N SER A 171 31.56 25.41 -21.36
CA SER A 171 32.50 24.45 -21.94
C SER A 171 33.81 25.07 -22.39
N GLY A 172 33.91 26.40 -22.46
CA GLY A 172 35.02 27.12 -23.08
C GLY A 172 34.88 27.23 -24.60
N GLN A 173 33.82 26.66 -25.20
CA GLN A 173 33.56 26.64 -26.65
C GLN A 173 32.07 26.85 -26.93
N SER A 174 31.72 27.16 -28.18
CA SER A 174 30.32 27.14 -28.61
C SER A 174 29.80 25.71 -28.70
N VAL A 175 28.57 25.48 -28.24
CA VAL A 175 27.91 24.16 -28.28
C VAL A 175 26.60 24.27 -29.04
N THR A 176 26.32 23.32 -29.94
CA THR A 176 25.08 23.30 -30.72
C THR A 176 24.16 22.20 -30.26
N ILE A 177 22.94 22.56 -29.83
CA ILE A 177 21.89 21.57 -29.55
C ILE A 177 21.05 21.35 -30.80
N LYS A 178 20.90 20.09 -31.20
CA LYS A 178 20.22 19.70 -32.43
C LYS A 178 19.63 18.30 -32.33
N LYS A 179 18.72 17.97 -33.25
CA LYS A 179 18.41 16.56 -33.52
C LYS A 179 19.56 15.88 -34.27
N SER A 180 19.50 14.56 -34.39
CA SER A 180 20.44 13.82 -35.23
C SER A 180 20.38 14.31 -36.69
N GLY A 181 21.53 14.66 -37.27
CA GLY A 181 21.64 15.23 -38.61
C GLY A 181 21.04 16.64 -38.79
N GLY A 182 20.61 17.30 -37.70
CA GLY A 182 20.05 18.65 -37.73
C GLY A 182 21.10 19.76 -37.81
N THR A 183 20.61 20.99 -37.98
CA THR A 183 21.39 22.24 -37.86
C THR A 183 21.38 22.75 -36.43
N GLY A 184 20.21 22.76 -35.79
CA GLY A 184 20.00 23.15 -34.39
C GLY A 184 20.30 24.61 -34.05
N ILE A 185 20.57 24.84 -32.77
CA ILE A 185 20.86 26.14 -32.17
C ILE A 185 22.22 26.10 -31.49
N THR A 186 23.12 26.96 -31.93
CA THR A 186 24.39 27.21 -31.25
C THR A 186 24.18 28.14 -30.07
N VAL A 187 24.78 27.76 -28.93
CA VAL A 187 24.86 28.53 -27.70
C VAL A 187 26.34 28.80 -27.44
N ALA A 188 26.72 30.08 -27.40
CA ALA A 188 28.11 30.46 -27.15
C ALA A 188 28.58 30.03 -25.75
N ASP A 189 29.90 30.02 -25.54
CA ASP A 189 30.46 29.83 -24.20
C ASP A 189 29.99 30.92 -23.22
N ALA A 190 29.92 30.57 -21.94
CA ALA A 190 29.41 31.41 -20.86
C ALA A 190 27.99 31.93 -21.12
N ARG A 191 27.14 31.14 -21.81
CA ARG A 191 25.73 31.48 -22.09
C ARG A 191 24.75 30.38 -21.72
N VAL A 192 23.54 30.80 -21.34
CA VAL A 192 22.36 29.94 -21.22
C VAL A 192 21.33 30.30 -22.27
N ALA A 193 20.78 29.29 -22.94
CA ALA A 193 19.65 29.44 -23.85
C ALA A 193 18.55 28.43 -23.54
N GLY A 194 17.30 28.90 -23.48
CA GLY A 194 16.12 28.05 -23.58
C GLY A 194 15.87 27.70 -25.05
N VAL A 195 15.72 26.41 -25.33
CA VAL A 195 15.40 25.87 -26.66
C VAL A 195 14.24 24.88 -26.56
N ILE A 196 13.55 24.65 -27.67
CA ILE A 196 12.53 23.61 -27.80
C ILE A 196 12.67 22.91 -29.14
N TYR A 197 12.40 21.61 -29.19
CA TYR A 197 12.22 20.93 -30.47
C TYR A 197 10.91 21.38 -31.11
N ALA A 198 10.99 22.06 -32.24
CA ALA A 198 9.84 22.49 -33.03
C ALA A 198 10.22 22.60 -34.51
N SER A 199 9.27 22.39 -35.41
CA SER A 199 9.47 22.58 -36.85
C SER A 199 10.59 21.70 -37.46
N GLY A 200 10.86 20.52 -36.87
CA GLY A 200 11.79 19.53 -37.41
C GLY A 200 13.23 19.61 -36.88
N ASP A 201 13.56 20.57 -36.01
CA ASP A 201 14.82 20.65 -35.25
C ASP A 201 14.62 21.49 -33.97
N TYR A 202 15.70 21.87 -33.30
CA TYR A 202 15.66 22.77 -32.15
C TYR A 202 15.55 24.24 -32.60
N VAL A 203 14.68 24.97 -31.91
CA VAL A 203 14.49 26.41 -32.08
C VAL A 203 14.72 27.13 -30.76
N ARG A 204 15.12 28.39 -30.87
CA ARG A 204 15.44 29.25 -29.74
C ARG A 204 14.18 29.85 -29.11
N LEU A 205 14.03 29.72 -27.80
CA LEU A 205 12.95 30.33 -27.02
C LEU A 205 13.39 31.59 -26.28
N THR A 206 14.65 31.64 -25.85
CA THR A 206 15.21 32.79 -25.13
C THR A 206 16.44 33.34 -25.85
N PRO A 207 16.75 34.64 -25.66
CA PRO A 207 18.10 35.14 -25.94
C PRO A 207 19.17 34.37 -25.14
N ASP A 208 20.42 34.44 -25.60
CA ASP A 208 21.58 33.93 -24.86
C ASP A 208 21.85 34.82 -23.63
N GLY A 209 21.45 34.35 -22.46
CA GLY A 209 21.76 35.00 -21.18
C GLY A 209 23.21 34.74 -20.79
N ALA A 210 23.96 35.77 -20.40
CA ALA A 210 25.29 35.61 -19.82
C ALA A 210 25.19 35.21 -18.34
N PHE A 211 26.20 34.51 -17.84
CA PHE A 211 26.36 34.15 -16.42
C PHE A 211 27.83 34.24 -15.98
#